data_AF-A0A412HLS1-F1
#
_entry.id   AF-A0A412HLS1-F1
#
_cell.length_a   1.000
_cell.length_b   1.000
_cell.length_c   1.000
_cell.angle_alpha   90.00
_cell.angle_beta   90.00
_cell.angle_gamma   90.00
#
_symmetry.space_group_name_H-M   'P 1'
#
loop_
_entity.id
_entity.type
_entity.pdbx_description
1 polymer ?
#
loop_
_entity_poly.entity_id
_entity_poly.type
_entity_poly.pdbx_seq_one_letter_code
_entity_poly.pdbx_strand_id
1 'polypeptide(L)'
;MGESQSKYLDARCYATSKGAKRVLPKLLNMLDYIANKDTSHEYLAYYRRAYKNVPLWVTVNAMTFGQISKMLTALRDNEKAKIAKRFGVGNPKELSSFIRVLALYRNVCAHGERLFFHRCHV
;
A
#
# COMPACT_ATOMS: atom_id res chain seq x y z
N MET A 1 -0.27 -5.55 13.37
CA MET A 1 -0.32 -4.15 12.90
C MET A 1 -1.68 -3.79 12.30
N GLY A 2 -2.38 -4.74 11.66
CA GLY A 2 -3.54 -4.39 10.84
C GLY A 2 -4.85 -4.03 11.57
N GLU A 3 -5.02 -4.37 12.84
CA GLU A 3 -6.31 -4.18 13.54
C GLU A 3 -6.48 -2.80 14.16
N SER A 4 -5.38 -2.14 14.52
CA SER A 4 -5.40 -0.88 15.28
C SER A 4 -4.74 0.23 14.47
N GLN A 5 -5.48 1.32 14.27
CA GLN A 5 -5.04 2.53 13.58
C GLN A 5 -3.79 3.15 14.21
N SER A 6 -3.73 3.18 15.54
CA SER A 6 -2.55 3.64 16.27
C SER A 6 -1.27 2.87 15.94
N LYS A 7 -1.37 1.59 15.53
CA LYS A 7 -0.21 0.76 15.23
C LYS A 7 0.34 1.03 13.83
N TYR A 8 -0.50 1.17 12.80
CA TYR A 8 0.00 1.45 11.45
C TYR A 8 0.26 2.94 11.18
N LEU A 9 -0.22 3.85 12.03
CA LEU A 9 0.17 5.26 11.97
C LEU A 9 1.46 5.56 12.77
N ASP A 10 2.00 4.59 13.50
CA ASP A 10 3.24 4.74 14.25
C ASP A 10 4.46 4.43 13.38
N ALA A 11 5.32 5.43 13.18
CA ALA A 11 6.58 5.31 12.45
C ALA A 11 7.48 4.17 12.99
N ARG A 12 7.42 3.86 14.29
CA ARG A 12 8.22 2.81 14.95
C ARG A 12 7.83 1.40 14.51
N CYS A 13 6.64 1.23 13.94
CA CYS A 13 6.18 -0.04 13.40
C CYS A 13 6.81 -0.39 12.03
N TYR A 14 7.53 0.54 11.41
CA TYR A 14 8.11 0.38 10.08
C TYR A 14 9.62 0.08 10.11
N ALA A 15 10.18 -0.27 8.95
CA ALA A 15 11.61 -0.53 8.84
C ALA A 15 12.45 0.74 9.00
N THR A 16 13.65 0.56 9.54
CA THR A 16 14.64 1.62 9.73
C THR A 16 15.58 1.80 8.53
N SER A 17 15.37 1.04 7.45
CA SER A 17 16.20 1.10 6.25
C SER A 17 16.12 2.46 5.55
N LYS A 18 17.18 2.85 4.82
CA LYS A 18 17.26 4.14 4.12
C LYS A 18 16.09 4.33 3.13
N GLY A 19 15.69 3.27 2.44
CA GLY A 19 14.55 3.28 1.52
C GLY A 19 13.21 3.49 2.24
N ALA A 20 13.00 2.79 3.36
CA ALA A 20 11.80 2.95 4.18
C ALA A 20 11.69 4.37 4.76
N LYS A 21 12.76 4.89 5.37
CA LYS A 21 12.81 6.26 5.91
C LYS A 21 12.46 7.33 4.87
N ARG A 22 12.85 7.13 3.61
CA ARG A 22 12.55 8.07 2.52
C ARG A 22 11.06 8.11 2.17
N VAL A 23 10.38 6.96 2.17
CA VAL A 23 8.95 6.87 1.77
C VAL A 23 7.99 7.05 2.94
N LEU A 24 8.45 6.81 4.17
CA LEU A 24 7.63 6.73 5.36
C LEU A 24 6.81 8.01 5.66
N PRO A 25 7.36 9.23 5.58
CA PRO A 25 6.57 10.43 5.87
C PRO A 25 5.37 10.59 4.92
N LYS A 26 5.59 10.34 3.62
CA LYS A 26 4.54 10.39 2.61
C LYS A 26 3.50 9.27 2.82
N LEU A 27 3.95 8.09 3.24
CA LEU A 27 3.07 6.97 3.55
C LEU A 27 2.17 7.29 4.76
N LEU A 28 2.75 7.79 5.85
CA LEU A 28 2.01 8.10 7.08
C LEU A 28 0.96 9.19 6.85
N ASN A 29 1.30 10.28 6.16
CA ASN A 29 0.34 11.34 5.83
C ASN A 29 -0.83 10.83 4.98
N MET A 30 -0.53 9.92 4.05
CA MET A 30 -1.54 9.30 3.21
C MET A 30 -2.44 8.33 4.00
N LEU A 31 -1.85 7.48 4.85
CA LEU A 31 -2.62 6.56 5.71
C LEU A 31 -3.49 7.34 6.71
N ASP A 32 -2.98 8.43 7.28
CA ASP A 32 -3.73 9.32 8.15
C ASP A 32 -4.91 9.95 7.42
N TYR A 33 -4.70 10.44 6.20
CA TYR A 33 -5.77 10.99 5.38
C TYR A 33 -6.87 9.97 5.10
N ILE A 34 -6.52 8.76 4.64
CA ILE A 34 -7.51 7.72 4.34
C ILE A 34 -8.26 7.31 5.63
N ALA A 35 -7.52 7.09 6.71
CA ALA A 35 -8.11 6.63 7.97
C ALA A 35 -9.01 7.68 8.62
N ASN A 36 -8.66 8.96 8.58
CA ASN A 36 -9.34 10.01 9.34
C ASN A 36 -10.20 10.97 8.52
N LYS A 37 -9.86 11.21 7.24
CA LYS A 37 -10.41 12.34 6.46
C LYS A 37 -11.14 11.93 5.18
N ASP A 38 -10.81 10.78 4.58
CA ASP A 38 -11.37 10.39 3.29
C ASP A 38 -12.89 10.17 3.34
N THR A 39 -13.66 10.96 2.60
CA THR A 39 -15.11 10.82 2.50
C THR A 39 -15.57 10.19 1.19
N SER A 40 -14.64 9.86 0.29
CA SER A 40 -14.97 9.25 -1.00
C SER A 40 -15.46 7.80 -0.89
N HIS A 41 -15.19 7.15 0.25
CA HIS A 41 -15.60 5.77 0.52
C HIS A 41 -16.50 5.69 1.77
N GLU A 42 -17.77 5.34 1.58
CA GLU A 42 -18.76 5.27 2.67
C GLU A 42 -18.37 4.29 3.78
N TYR A 43 -17.75 3.15 3.43
CA TYR A 43 -17.31 2.17 4.40
C TYR A 43 -16.27 2.75 5.39
N LEU A 44 -15.38 3.65 4.94
CA LEU A 44 -14.42 4.31 5.83
C LEU A 44 -15.15 5.21 6.85
N ALA A 45 -16.15 5.95 6.39
CA ALA A 45 -16.97 6.78 7.27
C ALA A 45 -17.74 5.95 8.30
N TYR A 46 -18.27 4.79 7.90
CA TYR A 46 -18.91 3.84 8.81
C TYR A 46 -17.93 3.35 9.88
N TYR A 47 -16.74 2.85 9.51
CA TYR A 47 -15.75 2.36 10.48
C TYR A 47 -15.30 3.44 11.47
N ARG A 48 -15.08 4.67 11.01
CA ARG A 48 -14.77 5.81 11.89
C ARG A 48 -15.89 6.11 12.88
N ARG A 49 -17.15 6.09 12.43
CA ARG A 49 -18.30 6.43 13.29
C ARG A 49 -18.57 5.32 14.30
N ALA A 50 -18.63 4.07 13.84
CA ALA A 50 -19.00 2.91 14.64
C ALA A 50 -17.89 2.46 15.60
N TYR A 51 -16.63 2.44 15.14
CA TYR A 51 -15.53 1.82 15.91
C TYR A 51 -14.44 2.81 16.33
N LYS A 52 -14.52 4.08 15.91
CA LYS A 52 -13.46 5.11 16.13
C LYS A 52 -12.06 4.62 15.70
N ASN A 53 -12.02 3.64 14.81
CA ASN A 53 -10.83 2.95 14.36
C ASN A 53 -11.09 2.40 12.96
N VAL A 54 -10.16 2.67 12.04
CA VAL A 54 -10.18 2.06 10.72
C VAL A 54 -9.08 1.00 10.68
N PRO A 55 -9.40 -0.29 10.51
CA PRO A 55 -8.38 -1.31 10.35
C PRO A 55 -7.59 -1.11 9.05
N LEU A 56 -6.32 -1.50 9.05
CA LEU A 56 -5.41 -1.37 7.91
C LEU A 56 -5.93 -2.07 6.65
N TRP A 57 -6.56 -3.25 6.80
CA TRP A 57 -7.10 -3.98 5.65
C TRP A 57 -8.26 -3.20 4.99
N VAL A 58 -9.01 -2.42 5.77
CA VAL A 58 -10.02 -1.50 5.25
C VAL A 58 -9.36 -0.32 4.54
N THR A 59 -8.30 0.25 5.14
CA THR A 59 -7.51 1.34 4.52
C THR A 59 -6.87 0.89 3.20
N VAL A 60 -6.38 -0.35 3.12
CA VAL A 60 -5.76 -0.91 1.91
C VAL A 60 -6.74 -0.98 0.74
N ASN A 61 -8.04 -1.17 0.99
CA ASN A 61 -9.05 -1.18 -0.07
C ASN A 61 -9.24 0.20 -0.75
N ALA A 62 -8.92 1.28 -0.04
CA ALA A 62 -8.93 2.65 -0.59
C ALA A 62 -7.59 3.05 -1.21
N MET A 63 -6.55 2.21 -1.12
CA MET A 63 -5.23 2.52 -1.63
C MET A 63 -5.08 2.12 -3.09
N THR A 64 -4.38 2.96 -3.85
CA THR A 64 -3.91 2.61 -5.20
C THR A 64 -2.73 1.65 -5.12
N PHE A 65 -2.49 0.87 -6.19
CA PHE A 65 -1.33 -0.01 -6.27
C PHE A 65 0.01 0.72 -6.07
N GLY A 66 0.13 1.98 -6.53
CA GLY A 66 1.32 2.80 -6.28
C GLY A 66 1.52 3.12 -4.79
N GLN A 67 0.44 3.33 -4.04
CA GLN A 67 0.47 3.52 -2.59
C GLN A 67 0.81 2.21 -1.87
N ILE A 68 0.27 1.08 -2.32
CA ILE A 68 0.62 -0.26 -1.80
C ILE A 68 2.10 -0.56 -2.02
N SER A 69 2.67 -0.20 -3.19
CA SER A 69 4.10 -0.37 -3.46
C SER A 69 4.98 0.43 -2.47
N LYS A 70 4.58 1.66 -2.13
CA LYS A 70 5.26 2.46 -1.09
C LYS A 70 5.15 1.82 0.29
N MET A 71 3.97 1.29 0.62
CA MET A 71 3.75 0.58 1.87
C MET A 71 4.65 -0.66 1.99
N LEU A 72 4.70 -1.50 0.96
CA LEU A 72 5.61 -2.66 0.91
C LEU A 72 7.07 -2.26 1.09
N THR A 73 7.49 -1.12 0.54
CA THR A 73 8.86 -0.60 0.72
C THR A 73 9.15 -0.21 2.19
N ALA A 74 8.16 0.33 2.89
CA ALA A 74 8.30 0.78 4.28
C ALA A 74 8.23 -0.35 5.33
N LEU A 75 7.64 -1.49 5.00
CA LEU A 75 7.51 -2.62 5.93
C LEU A 75 8.87 -3.22 6.33
N ARG A 76 8.88 -3.91 7.47
CA ARG A 76 10.03 -4.73 7.93
C ARG A 76 10.17 -5.99 7.08
N ASP A 77 11.38 -6.48 6.89
CA ASP A 77 11.63 -7.60 5.97
C ASP A 77 10.89 -8.89 6.37
N ASN A 78 10.76 -9.15 7.68
CA ASN A 78 9.92 -10.24 8.20
C ASN A 78 8.45 -10.13 7.77
N GLU A 79 7.90 -8.91 7.75
CA GLU A 79 6.51 -8.70 7.32
C GLU A 79 6.38 -8.86 5.81
N LYS A 80 7.34 -8.35 5.03
CA LYS A 80 7.33 -8.56 3.58
C LYS A 80 7.44 -10.04 3.21
N ALA A 81 8.28 -10.80 3.92
CA ALA A 81 8.44 -12.24 3.71
C ALA A 81 7.15 -13.01 4.01
N LYS A 82 6.44 -12.66 5.10
CA LYS A 82 5.12 -13.24 5.41
C LYS A 82 4.10 -12.96 4.31
N ILE A 83 4.08 -11.73 3.79
CA ILE A 83 3.17 -11.34 2.70
C ILE A 83 3.53 -12.10 1.43
N ALA A 84 4.81 -12.12 1.03
CA ALA A 84 5.28 -12.85 -0.15
C ALA A 84 4.89 -14.32 -0.10
N LYS A 85 5.13 -14.99 1.04
CA LYS A 85 4.73 -16.38 1.26
C LYS A 85 3.22 -16.60 1.12
N ARG A 86 2.38 -15.68 1.61
CA ARG A 86 0.91 -15.76 1.45
C ARG A 86 0.45 -15.67 0.00
N PHE A 87 1.19 -14.94 -0.83
CA PHE A 87 0.92 -14.82 -2.27
C PHE A 87 1.62 -15.91 -3.11
N GLY A 88 2.27 -16.89 -2.49
CA GLY A 88 3.03 -17.93 -3.19
C GLY A 88 4.30 -17.42 -3.87
N VAL A 89 4.76 -16.21 -3.54
CA VAL A 89 5.97 -15.60 -4.11
C VAL A 89 7.14 -15.86 -3.18
N GLY A 90 8.20 -16.49 -3.68
CA GLY A 90 9.37 -16.83 -2.88
C GLY A 90 10.17 -15.60 -2.41
N ASN A 91 10.12 -14.51 -3.19
CA ASN A 91 10.91 -13.31 -2.95
C ASN A 91 10.05 -12.04 -2.78
N PRO A 92 10.17 -11.31 -1.65
CA PRO A 92 9.53 -10.01 -1.44
C PRO A 92 9.81 -8.95 -2.52
N LYS A 93 10.97 -9.03 -3.19
CA LYS A 93 11.31 -8.13 -4.29
C LYS A 93 10.44 -8.41 -5.52
N GLU A 94 10.17 -9.67 -5.84
CA GLU A 94 9.30 -10.07 -6.96
C GLU A 94 7.87 -9.59 -6.71
N LEU A 95 7.35 -9.77 -5.50
CA LEU A 95 6.03 -9.26 -5.12
C LEU A 95 5.94 -7.74 -5.33
N SER A 96 6.99 -7.00 -4.93
CA SER A 96 7.04 -5.55 -5.13
C SER A 96 7.06 -5.17 -6.61
N SER A 97 7.71 -5.96 -7.47
CA SER A 97 7.70 -5.78 -8.92
C SER A 97 6.32 -6.06 -9.53
N PHE A 98 5.62 -7.12 -9.11
CA PHE A 98 4.25 -7.39 -9.58
C PHE A 98 3.29 -6.25 -9.26
N ILE A 99 3.34 -5.72 -8.04
CA ILE A 99 2.49 -4.57 -7.66
C ILE A 99 2.82 -3.32 -8.49
N ARG A 100 4.09 -3.10 -8.84
CA ARG A 100 4.48 -1.99 -9.73
C ARG A 100 3.94 -2.18 -11.15
N VAL A 101 4.03 -3.39 -11.69
CA VAL A 101 3.48 -3.72 -13.02
C VAL A 101 1.97 -3.51 -13.01
N LEU A 102 1.24 -4.00 -12.01
CA LEU A 102 -0.19 -3.78 -11.88
C LEU A 102 -0.56 -2.28 -11.79
N ALA A 103 0.23 -1.50 -11.06
CA ALA A 103 0.05 -0.05 -11.01
C ALA A 103 0.25 0.61 -12.39
N LEU A 104 1.28 0.19 -13.14
CA LEU A 104 1.57 0.68 -14.48
C LEU A 104 0.44 0.32 -15.46
N TYR A 105 0.04 -0.94 -15.53
CA TYR A 105 -1.03 -1.40 -16.42
C TYR A 105 -2.37 -0.71 -16.12
N ARG A 106 -2.72 -0.55 -14.85
CA ARG A 106 -3.91 0.22 -14.46
C ARG A 106 -3.82 1.67 -14.94
N ASN A 107 -2.65 2.30 -14.82
CA ASN A 107 -2.44 3.67 -15.31
C ASN A 107 -2.52 3.76 -16.84
N VAL A 108 -1.92 2.83 -17.58
CA VAL A 108 -2.00 2.77 -19.05
C VAL A 108 -3.46 2.64 -19.51
N CYS A 109 -4.23 1.73 -18.91
CA CYS A 109 -5.64 1.57 -19.22
C CYS A 109 -6.47 2.82 -18.87
N ALA A 110 -6.15 3.51 -17.77
CA ALA A 110 -6.84 4.74 -17.37
C ALA A 110 -6.51 5.95 -18.27
N HIS A 111 -5.33 5.95 -18.90
CA HIS A 111 -4.91 6.98 -19.85
C HIS A 111 -5.37 6.70 -21.29
N GLY A 112 -6.08 5.60 -21.55
CA GLY A 112 -6.65 5.29 -22.87
C GLY A 112 -5.62 5.01 -23.96
N GLU A 113 -4.34 4.82 -23.60
CA GLU A 113 -3.32 4.42 -24.57
C GLU A 113 -3.47 2.93 -24.87
N ARG A 114 -3.71 2.60 -26.14
CA ARG A 114 -3.76 1.22 -26.62
C ARG A 114 -2.46 0.51 -26.26
N LEU A 115 -2.59 -0.57 -25.50
CA LEU A 115 -1.57 -1.54 -25.07
C LEU A 115 -0.75 -2.21 -26.21
N PHE A 116 -0.77 -1.68 -27.43
CA PHE A 116 -0.16 -2.28 -28.62
C PHE A 116 1.28 -1.84 -28.90
N PHE A 117 1.85 -0.87 -28.15
CA PHE A 117 3.18 -0.33 -28.48
C PHE A 117 4.22 -0.31 -27.35
N HIS A 118 4.00 -0.99 -26.22
CA HIS A 118 5.04 -1.07 -25.19
C HIS A 118 5.95 -2.29 -25.39
N ARG A 119 7.14 -2.08 -25.96
CA ARG A 119 8.23 -3.05 -25.95
C ARG A 119 9.00 -2.94 -24.64
N CYS A 120 9.05 -4.02 -23.86
CA CYS A 120 10.03 -4.20 -22.80
C CYS A 120 11.33 -4.67 -23.45
N HIS A 121 12.39 -3.87 -23.37
CA HIS A 121 13.74 -4.39 -23.54
C HIS A 121 14.15 -5.08 -22.24
N VAL A 122 14.50 -6.36 -22.37
CA VAL A 122 15.12 -7.20 -21.34
C VAL A 122 16.55 -6.74 -21.11
#